data_AF-A0A842R1N4-F1
#
_entry.id   AF-A0A842R1N4-F1
#
_cell.length_a   1.000
_cell.length_b   1.000
_cell.length_c   1.000
_cell.angle_alpha   90.00
_cell.angle_beta   90.00
_cell.angle_gamma   90.00
#
_symmetry.space_group_name_H-M   'P 1'
#
loop_
_entity.id
_entity.type
_entity.pdbx_description
1 polymer ?
#
loop_
_entity_poly.entity_id
_entity_poly.type
_entity_poly.pdbx_seq_one_letter_code
_entity_poly.pdbx_strand_id
1 'polypeptide(L)' 'EPLFMIIGNKNDLANIKKIDDKKGRELKEEINALSFITTSAKTGSNVERAFMDLVHMLLEGAGEPMP' A
#
# COMPACT_ATOMS: atom_id res chain seq x y z
N GLU A 1 -4.18 6.21 16.73
CA GLU A 1 -2.93 5.44 16.46
C GLU A 1 -2.38 5.84 15.10
N PRO A 2 -1.06 5.75 14.85
CA PRO A 2 -0.51 6.04 13.54
C PRO A 2 -1.02 5.04 12.49
N LEU A 3 -1.37 5.52 11.31
CA LEU A 3 -1.88 4.71 10.21
C LEU A 3 -0.74 4.40 9.24
N PHE A 4 -0.50 3.12 8.99
CA PHE A 4 0.57 2.65 8.11
C PHE A 4 0.02 1.96 6.87
N MET A 5 0.67 2.20 5.73
CA MET A 5 0.47 1.45 4.48
C MET A 5 1.83 0.89 4.04
N ILE A 6 1.86 -0.39 3.68
CA ILE A 6 3.06 -1.04 3.16
C ILE A 6 3.05 -0.99 1.64
N ILE A 7 4.16 -0.51 1.06
CA ILE A 7 4.33 -0.38 -0.39
C ILE A 7 5.45 -1.28 -0.88
N GLY A 8 5.09 -2.30 -1.66
CA GLY A 8 6.03 -3.09 -2.45
C GLY A 8 6.34 -2.41 -3.78
N ASN A 9 7.36 -1.54 -3.82
CA ASN A 9 7.71 -0.78 -5.03
C ASN A 9 8.50 -1.62 -6.06
N LYS A 10 8.59 -1.10 -7.29
CA LYS A 10 9.30 -1.67 -8.45
C LYS A 10 8.68 -2.96 -8.99
N ASN A 11 7.36 -3.05 -9.00
CA ASN A 11 6.64 -4.21 -9.54
C ASN A 11 6.88 -4.43 -11.05
N ASP A 12 7.43 -3.45 -11.77
CA ASP A 12 7.91 -3.57 -13.15
C ASP A 12 9.10 -4.53 -13.30
N LEU A 13 9.81 -4.83 -12.22
CA LEU A 13 10.97 -5.73 -12.18
C LEU A 13 10.60 -7.13 -11.68
N ALA A 14 9.46 -7.66 -12.10
CA ALA A 14 8.91 -8.94 -11.63
C ALA A 14 9.86 -10.14 -11.82
N ASN A 15 10.68 -10.12 -12.87
CA ASN A 15 11.67 -11.15 -13.18
C ASN A 15 12.85 -11.23 -12.20
N ILE A 16 13.12 -10.16 -11.45
CA ILE A 16 14.18 -10.11 -10.42
C ILE A 16 13.62 -9.89 -9.02
N LYS A 17 12.32 -10.15 -8.84
CA LYS A 17 11.62 -10.03 -7.56
C LYS A 17 12.25 -10.95 -6.52
N LYS A 18 12.73 -10.38 -5.42
CA LYS A 18 13.36 -11.12 -4.31
C LYS A 18 12.42 -11.42 -3.15
N ILE A 19 11.30 -10.69 -3.06
CA ILE A 19 10.36 -10.75 -1.95
C ILE A 19 8.98 -11.02 -2.54
N ASP A 20 8.34 -12.11 -2.10
CA ASP A 20 6.97 -12.46 -2.47
C ASP A 20 5.97 -11.48 -1.80
N ASP A 21 4.85 -11.23 -2.46
CA ASP A 21 3.74 -10.44 -1.92
C ASP A 21 3.17 -11.07 -0.64
N LYS A 22 3.32 -12.40 -0.47
CA LYS A 22 2.99 -13.09 0.79
C LYS A 22 3.70 -12.46 1.99
N LYS A 23 4.99 -12.16 1.88
CA LYS A 23 5.76 -11.52 2.96
C LYS A 23 5.30 -10.09 3.23
N GLY A 24 4.90 -9.36 2.19
CA GLY A 24 4.32 -8.02 2.34
C GLY A 24 3.00 -8.04 3.11
N ARG A 25 2.15 -9.05 2.84
CA ARG A 25 0.90 -9.28 3.58
C ARG A 25 1.17 -9.72 5.02
N GLU A 26 2.12 -10.62 5.25
CA GLU A 26 2.53 -11.06 6.59
C GLU A 26 3.02 -9.86 7.43
N LEU A 27 3.90 -9.02 6.87
CA LEU A 27 4.37 -7.81 7.56
C LEU A 27 3.22 -6.84 7.86
N LYS A 28 2.23 -6.75 6.96
CA LYS A 28 1.04 -5.90 7.17
C LYS A 28 0.28 -6.35 8.42
N GLU A 29 0.07 -7.66 8.59
CA GLU A 29 -0.56 -8.19 9.81
C GLU A 29 0.33 -7.99 11.04
N GLU A 30 1.64 -8.22 10.93
CA GLU A 30 2.60 -8.10 12.04
C GLU A 30 2.65 -6.70 12.66
N ILE A 31 2.61 -5.66 11.83
CA ILE A 31 2.66 -4.27 12.30
C ILE A 31 1.29 -3.60 12.41
N ASN A 32 0.21 -4.36 12.19
CA ASN A 32 -1.16 -3.86 12.13
C ASN A 32 -1.33 -2.68 11.14
N ALA A 33 -0.69 -2.78 9.97
CA ALA A 33 -0.87 -1.81 8.90
C ALA A 33 -2.23 -2.00 8.22
N LEU A 34 -2.78 -0.91 7.68
CA LEU A 34 -4.10 -0.93 7.06
C LEU A 34 -4.13 -1.70 5.74
N SER A 35 -3.05 -1.57 4.95
CA SER A 35 -3.03 -2.07 3.59
C SER A 35 -1.62 -2.42 3.13
N PHE A 36 -1.56 -3.34 2.17
CA PHE A 36 -0.37 -3.66 1.40
C PHE A 36 -0.70 -3.53 -0.08
N ILE A 37 0.09 -2.73 -0.81
CA ILE A 37 -0.06 -2.51 -2.25
C ILE A 37 1.30 -2.59 -2.94
N THR A 38 1.34 -3.14 -4.15
CA THR A 38 2.54 -3.12 -4.99
C THR A 38 2.44 -2.05 -6.06
N THR A 39 3.53 -1.33 -6.28
CA THR A 39 3.57 -0.17 -7.18
C THR A 39 4.79 -0.22 -8.08
N SER A 40 4.79 0.59 -9.13
CA SER A 40 6.00 1.00 -9.81
C SER A 40 5.99 2.51 -9.99
N ALA A 41 6.89 3.19 -9.29
CA ALA A 41 7.15 4.60 -9.52
C ALA A 41 7.67 4.88 -10.93
N LYS A 42 8.27 3.89 -11.60
CA LYS A 42 8.80 4.03 -12.96
C LYS A 42 7.69 4.07 -14.02
N THR A 43 6.68 3.20 -13.89
CA THR A 43 5.56 3.12 -14.85
C THR A 43 4.33 3.90 -14.41
N GLY A 44 4.30 4.39 -13.17
CA GLY A 44 3.12 4.98 -12.55
C GLY A 44 2.12 3.95 -12.01
N SER A 45 2.38 2.64 -12.18
CA SER A 45 1.49 1.57 -11.73
C SER A 45 1.16 1.72 -10.23
N ASN A 46 -0.13 1.84 -9.93
CA ASN A 46 -0.71 1.89 -8.58
C ASN A 46 -0.19 3.02 -7.67
N VAL A 47 0.58 3.99 -8.17
CA VAL A 47 1.11 5.08 -7.34
C VAL A 47 -0.03 5.97 -6.86
N GLU A 48 -0.84 6.49 -7.79
CA GLU A 48 -2.00 7.33 -7.45
C GLU A 48 -2.98 6.59 -6.55
N ARG A 49 -3.29 5.33 -6.88
CA ARG A 49 -4.14 4.47 -6.08
C ARG A 49 -3.63 4.32 -4.63
N ALA A 50 -2.33 4.13 -4.43
CA ALA A 50 -1.77 3.99 -3.07
C ALA A 50 -2.03 5.26 -2.23
N PHE A 51 -1.87 6.45 -2.82
CA PHE A 51 -2.15 7.70 -2.11
C PHE A 51 -3.65 7.94 -1.90
N MET A 52 -4.49 7.66 -2.91
CA MET A 52 -5.95 7.79 -2.78
C MET A 52 -6.49 6.84 -1.70
N ASP A 53 -6.08 5.57 -1.72
CA ASP A 53 -6.50 4.59 -0.71
C ASP A 53 -6.07 5.04 0.69
N LEU A 54 -4.85 5.60 0.86
CA LEU A 54 -4.39 6.13 2.14
C LEU A 54 -5.26 7.30 2.64
N VAL A 55 -5.58 8.25 1.76
CA VAL A 55 -6.40 9.41 2.10
C VAL A 55 -7.83 8.99 2.45
N HIS A 56 -8.42 8.06 1.68
CA HIS A 56 -9.73 7.52 1.97
C HIS A 56 -9.80 6.87 3.36
N MET A 57 -8.81 6.03 3.70
CA MET A 57 -8.75 5.42 5.03
C MET A 57 -8.56 6.45 6.16
N LEU A 58 -7.84 7.54 5.90
CA LEU A 58 -7.70 8.64 6.85
C LEU A 58 -9.04 9.36 7.10
N LEU A 59 -9.81 9.62 6.04
CA LEU A 59 -11.11 10.28 6.12
C LEU A 59 -12.16 9.39 6.79
N GLU A 60 -12.22 8.11 6.43
CA GLU A 60 -13.09 7.12 7.07
C GLU A 60 -12.81 7.00 8.57
N GLY A 61 -11.52 6.95 8.95
CA GLY A 61 -11.11 6.94 10.36
C GLY A 61 -11.43 8.24 11.12
N ALA A 62 -11.55 9.36 10.41
CA ALA A 62 -11.97 10.65 10.98
C ALA A 62 -13.50 10.82 11.06
N GLY A 63 -14.28 9.89 10.49
CA GLY A 63 -15.73 10.00 10.38
C GLY A 63 -16.20 11.01 9.33
N GLU A 64 -15.30 11.39 8.42
CA GLU A 64 -15.62 12.31 7.33
C GLU A 64 -16.31 11.56 6.18
N PRO A 65 -17.30 12.18 5.51
CA PRO A 65 -17.93 11.59 4.35
C PRO A 65 -16.92 11.47 3.19
N MET A 66 -16.89 10.29 2.58
CA MET A 66 -16.10 10.03 1.39
C MET A 66 -16.56 10.93 0.22
N PRO A 67 -15.64 11.59 -0.51
CA PRO A 67 -15.97 12.37 -1.71
C PRO A 67 -16.43 11.50 -2.89
#